data_AF-A0A6V7KD77-F1
#
_entry.id   AF-A0A6V7KD77-F1
#
_cell.length_a   1.000
_cell.length_b   1.000
_cell.length_c   1.000
_cell.angle_alpha   90.00
_cell.angle_beta   90.00
_cell.angle_gamma   90.00
#
_symmetry.space_group_name_H-M   'P 1'
#
loop_
_entity.id
_entity.type
_entity.pdbx_description
1 polymer ?
#
loop_
_entity_poly.entity_id
_entity_poly.type
_entity_poly.pdbx_seq_one_letter_code
_entity_poly.pdbx_strand_id
1 'polypeptide(L)' 'YEVVGGMQDYNYARSNALEITFELSCCKYPPAEDMPTHWQLNKESLIKYLEQAQMGVK' A
#
# COMPACT_ATOMS: atom_id res chain seq x y z
N TYR A 1 5.89 15.76 2.75
CA TYR A 1 5.36 16.64 3.80
C TYR A 1 5.24 15.82 5.06
N GLU A 2 5.31 16.41 6.24
CA GLU A 2 5.14 15.68 7.50
C GLU A 2 3.65 15.44 7.77
N VAL A 3 3.32 14.24 8.24
CA VAL A 3 1.95 13.85 8.63
C VAL A 3 1.99 13.26 10.02
N VAL A 4 1.54 14.03 11.01
CA VAL A 4 1.51 13.61 12.41
C VAL A 4 0.17 12.94 12.72
N GLY A 5 0.22 11.79 13.40
CA GLY A 5 -0.97 11.02 13.78
C GLY A 5 -1.54 10.13 12.66
N GLY A 6 -0.72 9.83 11.65
CA GLY A 6 -1.08 8.92 10.57
C GLY A 6 -1.23 7.47 11.04
N MET A 7 -2.06 6.71 10.33
CA MET A 7 -2.32 5.30 10.60
C MET A 7 -1.05 4.44 10.44
N GLN A 8 -0.21 4.76 9.45
CA GLN A 8 1.04 4.06 9.18
C GLN A 8 1.95 3.99 10.41
N ASP A 9 2.23 5.15 11.01
CA ASP A 9 3.11 5.23 12.18
C ASP A 9 2.44 4.64 13.43
N TYR A 10 1.11 4.76 13.54
CA TYR A 10 0.36 4.14 14.63
C TYR A 10 0.51 2.62 14.62
N ASN A 11 0.33 1.97 13.47
CA ASN A 11 0.44 0.52 13.35
C ASN A 11 1.84 0.03 13.72
N TYR A 12 2.89 0.71 13.26
CA TYR A 12 4.27 0.40 13.65
C TYR A 12 4.52 0.59 15.15
N ALA A 13 4.04 1.68 15.73
CA ALA A 13 4.34 2.04 17.13
C ALA A 13 3.49 1.28 18.15
N ARG A 14 2.29 0.79 17.78
CA ARG A 14 1.30 0.23 18.71
C ARG A 14 0.93 -1.22 18.43
N SER A 15 1.53 -1.85 17.43
CA SER A 15 1.29 -3.25 17.09
C SER A 15 2.57 -3.92 16.53
N ASN A 16 2.45 -5.15 16.02
CA ASN A 16 3.53 -5.84 15.30
C ASN A 16 3.45 -5.66 13.77
N ALA A 17 2.48 -4.87 13.28
CA ALA A 17 2.25 -4.67 11.85
C ALA A 17 3.20 -3.60 11.29
N LEU A 18 3.90 -3.94 10.20
CA LEU A 18 4.71 -3.01 9.43
C LEU A 18 3.88 -2.48 8.26
N GLU A 19 3.21 -1.35 8.47
CA GLU A 19 2.34 -0.73 7.47
C GLU A 19 3.12 0.20 6.52
N ILE A 20 2.69 0.26 5.25
CA ILE A 20 3.15 1.21 4.24
C ILE A 20 1.92 1.87 3.59
N THR A 21 2.01 3.17 3.32
CA THR A 21 1.00 3.92 2.56
C THR A 21 1.38 3.99 1.08
N PHE A 22 0.49 3.52 0.19
CA PHE A 22 0.70 3.59 -1.27
C PHE A 22 -0.16 4.68 -1.92
N GLU A 23 0.49 5.57 -2.67
CA GLU A 23 -0.18 6.56 -3.53
C GLU A 23 -0.27 6.00 -4.96
N LEU A 24 -1.41 5.42 -5.33
CA LEU A 24 -1.55 4.62 -6.55
C LEU A 24 -1.81 5.45 -7.82
N SER A 25 -2.31 6.67 -7.69
CA SER A 25 -2.68 7.53 -8.81
C SER A 25 -2.59 9.01 -8.44
N CYS A 26 -2.22 9.85 -9.41
CA CYS A 26 -2.28 11.30 -9.25
C CYS A 26 -3.74 11.79 -9.19
N CYS A 27 -4.62 11.19 -9.99
CA CYS A 27 -6.06 11.47 -9.93
C CYS A 27 -6.70 10.68 -8.79
N LYS A 28 -7.31 11.38 -7.83
CA LYS A 28 -7.98 10.77 -6.68
C LYS A 28 -9.24 9.98 -7.06
N TYR A 29 -9.88 10.35 -8.17
CA TYR A 29 -11.11 9.72 -8.64
C TYR A 29 -11.04 9.53 -10.17
N PRO A 30 -10.27 8.53 -10.66
CA PRO A 30 -10.18 8.28 -12.09
C PRO A 30 -11.52 7.78 -12.65
N PRO A 31 -11.81 8.01 -13.94
CA PRO A 31 -12.92 7.39 -14.64
C PRO A 31 -12.92 5.86 -14.51
N ALA A 32 -14.11 5.25 -14.52
CA ALA A 32 -14.25 3.80 -14.38
C ALA A 32 -13.58 3.02 -15.52
N GLU A 33 -13.44 3.63 -16.70
CA GLU A 33 -12.75 3.07 -17.87
C GLU A 33 -11.25 2.85 -17.65
N ASP A 34 -10.61 3.58 -16.73
CA ASP A 34 -9.19 3.44 -16.42
C ASP A 34 -8.90 2.32 -15.40
N MET A 35 -9.92 1.81 -14.72
CA MET A 35 -9.77 0.79 -13.67
C MET A 35 -9.07 -0.50 -14.14
N PRO A 36 -9.37 -1.05 -15.33
CA PRO A 36 -8.66 -2.23 -15.84
C PRO A 36 -7.16 -1.98 -15.99
N THR A 37 -6.78 -0.77 -16.41
CA THR A 37 -5.38 -0.36 -16.56
C THR A 37 -4.71 -0.23 -15.19
N HIS A 38 -5.34 0.44 -14.23
CA HIS A 38 -4.82 0.53 -12.86
C HIS A 38 -4.64 -0.85 -12.22
N TRP A 39 -5.59 -1.76 -12.43
CA TRP A 39 -5.47 -3.14 -11.97
C TRP A 39 -4.26 -3.84 -12.60
N GLN A 40 -4.14 -3.78 -13.92
CA GLN A 40 -3.04 -4.43 -14.63
C GLN A 40 -1.66 -3.90 -14.21
N LEU A 41 -1.55 -2.60 -13.93
CA LEU A 41 -0.31 -1.96 -13.48
C LEU A 41 0.10 -2.37 -12.06
N ASN A 42 -0.86 -2.59 -11.16
CA ASN A 42 -0.58 -2.80 -9.74
C ASN A 42 -0.66 -4.26 -9.29
N LYS A 43 -1.34 -5.12 -10.06
CA LYS A 43 -1.64 -6.52 -9.67
C LYS A 43 -0.41 -7.27 -9.19
N GLU A 44 0.66 -7.28 -9.99
CA GLU A 44 1.86 -8.03 -9.65
C GLU A 44 2.58 -7.44 -8.43
N SER A 45 2.69 -6.11 -8.37
CA SER A 45 3.29 -5.40 -7.24
C SER A 45 2.57 -5.67 -5.92
N LEU A 46 1.23 -5.71 -5.93
CA LEU A 46 0.42 -6.03 -4.74
C LEU A 46 0.63 -7.48 -4.27
N ILE A 47 0.71 -8.43 -5.22
CA ILE A 47 1.01 -9.83 -4.89
C ILE A 47 2.41 -9.94 -4.28
N LYS A 48 3.42 -9.31 -4.91
CA LYS A 48 4.80 -9.29 -4.40
C LYS A 48 4.92 -8.64 -3.03
N TYR A 49 4.12 -7.61 -2.75
CA TYR A 49 4.09 -6.98 -1.44
C TYR A 49 3.57 -7.94 -0.36
N LEU A 50 2.49 -8.69 -0.63
CA LEU A 50 1.97 -9.70 0.32
C LEU A 50 2.99 -10.82 0.57
N GLU A 51 3.72 -11.25 -0.46
CA GLU A 51 4.78 -12.26 -0.33
C GLU A 51 5.89 -11.81 0.64
N GLN A 52 6.12 -10.50 0.82
CA GLN A 52 7.14 -9.99 1.75
C GLN A 52 6.87 -10.38 3.21
N ALA A 53 5.61 -10.65 3.58
CA ALA A 53 5.26 -11.07 4.93
C ALA A 53 5.88 -12.42 5.35
N GLN A 54 6.40 -13.20 4.39
CA GLN A 54 7.07 -14.48 4.65
C GLN A 54 8.60 -14.37 4.78
N MET A 55 9.16 -13.18 4.55
CA MET A 55 10.61 -12.95 4.65
C MET A 55 11.04 -12.75 6.11
N GLY A 56 12.34 -12.93 6.37
CA GLY A 56 12.91 -12.77 7.71
C GLY A 56 12.92 -14.08 8.51
N VAL A 57 12.60 -13.99 9.80
CA VAL A 57 12.59 -15.11 10.74
C VAL A 57 11.21 -15.24 11.37
N LYS A 58 10.83 -16.47 11.73
CA LYS A 58 9.56 -16.79 12.38
C LYS A 58 9.76 -17.84 13.47
#